data_AF-A0A928N8W4-F1
#
_entry.id   AF-A0A928N8W4-F1
#
_cell.length_a   1.000
_cell.length_b   1.000
_cell.length_c   1.000
_cell.angle_alpha   90.00
_cell.angle_beta   90.00
_cell.angle_gamma   90.00
#
_symmetry.space_group_name_H-M   'P 1'
#
loop_
_entity.id
_entity.type
_entity.pdbx_description
1 polymer ?
#
loop_
_entity_poly.entity_id
_entity_poly.type
_entity_poly.pdbx_seq_one_letter_code
_entity_poly.pdbx_strand_id
1 'polypeptide(L)'
;MMLYPSIMKLMEKAGNRYSLVIASSKYAREILDAGTEEGKNMDGARSITRAAEEIAADRVLIINETREQEMEREAEDMAKAQALEAAEHALENAEADAE
;
A
#
# COMPACT_ATOMS: atom_id res chain seq x y z
N MET A 1 6.46 14.18 25.84
CA MET A 1 6.68 14.40 24.39
C MET A 1 5.32 14.31 23.72
N MET A 2 4.85 15.38 23.08
CA MET A 2 3.63 15.31 22.28
C MET A 2 3.98 14.53 21.01
N LEU A 3 3.40 13.35 20.81
CA LEU A 3 3.59 12.57 19.59
C LEU A 3 3.12 13.43 18.41
N TYR A 4 4.06 13.84 17.56
CA TYR A 4 3.78 14.42 16.26
C TYR A 4 4.10 13.35 15.22
N PRO A 5 3.20 13.11 14.25
CA PRO A 5 1.89 13.75 14.04
C PRO A 5 0.85 13.35 15.11
N SER A 6 -0.16 14.21 15.32
CA SER A 6 -1.20 13.94 16.32
C SER A 6 -2.07 12.74 15.91
N ILE A 7 -2.55 11.98 16.89
CA ILE A 7 -3.40 10.81 16.65
C ILE A 7 -4.66 11.18 15.85
N MET A 8 -5.23 12.37 16.07
CA MET A 8 -6.40 12.83 15.33
C MET A 8 -6.11 12.98 13.83
N LYS A 9 -4.96 13.57 13.47
CA LYS A 9 -4.54 13.71 12.07
C LYS A 9 -4.30 12.35 11.40
N LEU A 10 -3.77 11.39 12.15
CA LEU A 10 -3.59 10.02 11.66
C LEU A 10 -4.93 9.29 11.50
N MET A 11 -5.87 9.51 12.42
CA MET A 11 -7.20 8.92 12.35
C MET A 11 -8.00 9.42 11.14
N GLU A 12 -7.88 10.69 10.77
CA GLU A 12 -8.50 11.23 9.55
C GLU A 12 -8.08 10.45 8.29
N LYS A 13 -6.84 9.95 8.26
CA LYS A 13 -6.31 9.14 7.16
C LYS A 13 -6.67 7.66 7.27
N ALA A 14 -6.73 7.14 8.50
CA ALA A 14 -7.00 5.73 8.78
C ALA A 14 -8.49 5.37 8.82
N GLY A 15 -9.39 6.36 8.93
CA GLY A 15 -10.83 6.19 9.08
C GLY A 15 -11.28 5.79 10.49
N ASN A 16 -10.54 4.93 11.20
CA ASN A 16 -10.84 4.57 12.58
C ASN A 16 -9.57 4.20 13.38
N ARG A 17 -9.72 4.12 14.71
CA ARG A 17 -8.60 3.84 15.64
C ARG A 17 -8.00 2.44 15.46
N TYR A 18 -8.83 1.45 15.17
CA TYR A 18 -8.37 0.06 15.03
C TYR A 18 -7.55 -0.10 13.75
N SER A 19 -8.05 0.42 12.63
CA SER A 19 -7.33 0.44 11.36
C SER A 19 -6.02 1.20 11.48
N LEU A 20 -6.01 2.34 12.19
CA LEU A 20 -4.76 3.06 12.46
C LEU A 20 -3.73 2.18 13.17
N VAL A 21 -4.11 1.55 14.28
CA VAL A 21 -3.19 0.72 15.08
C VAL A 21 -2.69 -0.49 14.30
N ILE A 22 -3.60 -1.20 13.62
CA ILE A 22 -3.26 -2.39 12.84
C ILE A 22 -2.33 -2.02 11.68
N ALA A 23 -2.70 -1.02 10.89
CA ALA A 23 -1.91 -0.58 9.73
C ALA A 23 -0.55 -0.03 10.17
N SER A 24 -0.50 0.82 11.19
CA SER A 24 0.78 1.35 11.70
C SER A 24 1.70 0.26 12.24
N SER A 25 1.13 -0.78 12.86
CA SER A 25 1.93 -1.89 13.41
C SER A 25 2.47 -2.79 12.30
N LYS A 26 1.65 -3.11 11.30
CA LYS A 26 2.09 -3.86 10.11
C LYS A 26 3.20 -3.10 9.39
N TYR A 27 2.98 -1.83 9.13
CA TYR A 27 3.94 -1.01 8.40
C TYR A 27 5.23 -0.76 9.19
N ALA A 28 5.15 -0.54 10.50
CA ALA A 28 6.33 -0.46 11.35
C ALA A 28 7.14 -1.76 11.31
N ARG A 29 6.48 -2.92 11.21
CA ARG A 29 7.16 -4.21 11.07
C ARG A 29 7.90 -4.33 9.75
N GLU A 30 7.28 -3.96 8.64
CA GLU A 30 7.93 -3.92 7.33
C GLU A 30 9.17 -3.02 7.33
N ILE A 31 9.08 -1.85 7.95
CA ILE A 31 10.21 -0.93 8.14
C ILE A 31 11.35 -1.58 8.96
N LEU A 32 11.01 -2.30 10.05
CA LEU A 32 12.00 -2.99 10.87
C LEU A 32 12.71 -4.09 10.10
N ASP A 33 11.95 -4.91 9.38
CA ASP A 33 12.47 -6.05 8.65
C ASP A 33 13.37 -5.55 7.50
N ALA A 34 12.93 -4.55 6.73
CA ALA A 34 13.75 -3.90 5.70
C ALA A 34 15.02 -3.23 6.26
N GLY A 35 14.91 -2.53 7.40
CA GLY A 35 16.07 -1.92 8.07
C GLY A 35 17.10 -2.97 8.54
N THR A 36 16.62 -4.13 8.98
CA THR A 36 17.47 -5.26 9.40
C THR A 36 18.23 -5.84 8.20
N GLU A 37 17.55 -6.01 7.05
CA GLU A 37 18.18 -6.46 5.80
C GLU A 37 19.26 -5.49 5.30
N GLU A 38 19.05 -4.19 5.45
CA GLU A 38 20.03 -3.14 5.11
C GLU A 38 21.18 -3.00 6.13
N GLY A 39 21.22 -3.84 7.17
CA GLY A 39 22.23 -3.77 8.24
C GLY A 39 22.12 -2.53 9.13
N LYS A 40 20.97 -1.84 9.12
CA LYS A 40 20.72 -0.67 9.96
C LYS A 40 20.19 -1.10 11.32
N ASN A 41 20.72 -0.51 12.39
CA ASN A 41 20.17 -0.66 13.74
C ASN A 41 18.88 0.15 13.89
N MET A 42 17.78 -0.38 13.36
CA MET A 42 16.43 0.12 13.57
C MET A 42 15.80 -0.56 14.79
N ASP A 43 15.27 0.23 15.72
CA ASP A 43 14.53 -0.27 16.88
C ASP A 43 13.01 -0.11 16.71
N GLY A 44 12.26 -0.82 17.55
CA GLY A 44 10.79 -0.83 17.49
C GLY A 44 10.15 0.55 17.69
N ALA A 45 10.77 1.43 18.47
CA ALA A 45 10.22 2.77 18.69
C ALA A 45 10.39 3.67 17.47
N ARG A 46 11.56 3.60 16.80
CA ARG A 46 11.85 4.38 15.58
C ARG A 46 11.01 3.93 14.41
N SER A 47 10.76 2.64 14.25
CA SER A 47 9.90 2.13 13.17
C SER A 47 8.45 2.55 13.33
N ILE A 48 7.90 2.52 14.55
CA ILE A 48 6.53 3.02 14.82
C ILE A 48 6.44 4.52 14.53
N THR A 49 7.44 5.30 14.97
CA THR A 49 7.47 6.75 14.71
C THR A 49 7.52 7.02 13.21
N ARG A 50 8.37 6.31 12.48
CA ARG A 50 8.48 6.44 11.02
C ARG A 50 7.18 6.04 10.31
N ALA A 51 6.54 4.95 10.73
CA ALA A 51 5.25 4.54 10.17
C ALA A 51 4.19 5.65 10.33
N ALA A 52 4.11 6.26 11.52
CA ALA A 52 3.20 7.38 11.75
C ALA A 52 3.54 8.60 10.88
N GLU A 53 4.82 8.95 10.72
CA GLU A 53 5.26 10.04 9.84
C GLU A 53 4.89 9.79 8.38
N GLU A 54 5.06 8.56 7.90
CA GLU A 54 4.79 8.18 6.51
C GLU A 54 3.28 8.14 6.20
N ILE A 55 2.46 7.65 7.12
CA ILE A 55 1.00 7.76 7.03
C ILE A 55 0.60 9.24 7.00
N ALA A 56 1.15 10.08 7.88
CA ALA A 56 0.81 11.50 7.90
C ALA A 56 1.28 12.27 6.66
N ALA A 57 2.29 11.78 5.96
CA ALA A 57 2.81 12.34 4.72
C ALA A 57 2.15 11.77 3.46
N ASP A 58 1.09 10.95 3.60
CA ASP A 58 0.39 10.30 2.48
C ASP A 58 1.29 9.40 1.62
N ARG A 59 2.44 8.96 2.16
CA ARG A 59 3.30 7.95 1.50
C ARG A 59 2.75 6.53 1.67
N VAL A 60 1.91 6.34 2.68
CA VAL A 60 1.19 5.09 2.95
C VAL A 60 -0.28 5.40 3.11
N LEU A 61 -1.12 4.68 2.37
CA LEU A 61 -2.57 4.80 2.43
C LEU A 61 -3.15 3.61 3.20
N ILE A 62 -4.13 3.88 4.07
CA ILE A 62 -4.84 2.85 4.81
C ILE A 62 -6.17 2.61 4.10
N ILE A 63 -6.28 1.46 3.47
CA ILE A 63 -7.46 1.06 2.72
C ILE A 63 -8.34 0.21 3.64
N ASN A 64 -9.58 0.65 3.84
CA ASN A 64 -10.59 -0.05 4.66
C ASN A 64 -11.65 -0.64 3.74
N GLU A 65 -11.28 -1.68 3.00
CA GLU A 65 -12.21 -2.40 2.14
C GLU A 65 -12.81 -3.60 2.86
N THR A 66 -14.05 -3.92 2.52
CA THR A 66 -14.60 -5.24 2.80
C THR A 66 -13.95 -6.27 1.90
N ARG A 67 -14.00 -7.54 2.31
CA ARG A 67 -13.51 -8.64 1.47
C ARG A 67 -14.19 -8.69 0.09
N GLU A 68 -15.46 -8.29 0.02
CA GLU A 68 -16.19 -8.19 -1.25
C GLU A 68 -15.60 -7.11 -2.16
N GLN A 69 -15.36 -5.91 -1.61
CA GLN A 69 -14.73 -4.81 -2.35
C GLN A 69 -13.31 -5.15 -2.80
N GLU A 70 -12.54 -5.85 -1.96
CA GLU A 70 -11.21 -6.34 -2.30
C GLU A 70 -11.25 -7.31 -3.49
N MET A 71 -12.15 -8.31 -3.45
CA MET A 71 -12.34 -9.27 -4.53
C MET A 71 -12.81 -8.63 -5.83
N GLU A 72 -13.71 -7.64 -5.75
CA GLU A 72 -14.18 -6.88 -6.92
C GLU A 72 -13.03 -6.11 -7.58
N ARG A 73 -12.21 -5.40 -6.80
CA ARG A 73 -11.04 -4.68 -7.32
C ARG A 73 -10.03 -5.64 -7.97
N GLU A 74 -9.73 -6.77 -7.32
CA GLU A 74 -8.83 -7.78 -7.88
C GLU A 74 -9.37 -8.36 -9.20
N ALA A 75 -10.68 -8.63 -9.28
CA ALA A 75 -11.31 -9.10 -10.51
C ALA A 75 -11.25 -8.06 -11.63
N GLU A 76 -11.48 -6.78 -11.31
CA GLU A 76 -11.34 -5.68 -12.27
C GLU A 76 -9.90 -5.53 -12.78
N ASP A 77 -8.91 -5.60 -11.88
CA ASP A 77 -7.50 -5.47 -12.24
C ASP A 77 -7.04 -6.63 -13.13
N MET A 78 -7.48 -7.87 -12.82
CA MET A 78 -7.24 -9.03 -13.68
C MET A 78 -7.89 -8.88 -15.07
N ALA A 79 -9.13 -8.39 -15.13
CA ALA A 79 -9.82 -8.17 -16.41
C ALA A 79 -9.12 -7.10 -17.27
N LYS A 80 -8.63 -6.01 -16.65
CA LYS A 80 -7.86 -4.96 -17.34
C LYS A 80 -6.54 -5.50 -17.88
N ALA A 81 -5.82 -6.32 -17.09
CA ALA A 81 -4.57 -6.94 -17.53
C ALA A 81 -4.81 -7.86 -18.74
N GLN A 82 -5.82 -8.73 -18.68
CA GLN A 82 -6.20 -9.60 -19.79
C GLN A 82 -6.61 -8.81 -21.05
N ALA A 83 -7.34 -7.70 -20.87
CA ALA A 83 -7.73 -6.85 -21.98
C ALA A 83 -6.52 -6.15 -22.65
N LEU A 84 -5.53 -5.73 -21.84
CA LEU A 84 -4.29 -5.15 -22.36
C LEU A 84 -3.50 -6.18 -23.16
N GLU A 85 -3.28 -7.37 -22.61
CA GLU A 85 -2.59 -8.48 -23.30
C GLU A 85 -3.30 -8.86 -24.61
N ALA A 86 -4.63 -8.96 -24.59
CA ALA A 86 -5.40 -9.25 -25.80
C ALA A 86 -5.30 -8.14 -26.86
N ALA A 87 -5.23 -6.87 -26.44
CA ALA A 87 -5.03 -5.73 -27.34
C ALA A 87 -3.62 -5.72 -27.95
N GLU A 88 -2.59 -6.04 -27.17
CA GLU A 88 -1.21 -6.17 -27.65
C GLU A 88 -1.10 -7.30 -28.69
N HIS A 89 -1.66 -8.47 -28.40
CA HIS A 89 -1.69 -9.58 -29.36
C HIS A 89 -2.49 -9.26 -30.63
N ALA A 90 -3.57 -8.47 -30.53
CA ALA A 90 -4.33 -8.06 -31.71
C ALA A 90 -3.54 -7.11 -32.62
N LEU A 91 -2.72 -6.22 -32.04
CA LEU A 91 -1.82 -5.33 -32.79
C LEU A 91 -0.71 -6.12 -33.50
N GLU A 92 -0.07 -7.06 -32.79
CA GLU A 92 1.01 -7.90 -33.36
C GLU A 92 0.53 -8.71 -34.58
N ASN A 93 -0.68 -9.29 -34.50
CA ASN A 93 -1.27 -10.01 -35.63
C ASN A 93 -1.64 -9.09 -36.80
N ALA A 94 -2.11 -7.86 -36.52
CA ALA A 94 -2.46 -6.90 -37.57
C ALA A 94 -1.22 -6.36 -38.30
N GLU A 95 -0.07 -6.27 -37.63
CA GLU A 95 1.21 -5.90 -38.24
C GLU A 95 1.80 -7.05 -39.09
N ALA A 96 1.63 -8.30 -38.65
CA ALA A 96 2.09 -9.47 -39.38
C ALA A 96 1.32 -9.74 -40.70
N ASP A 97 0.04 -9.34 -40.77
CA ASP A 97 -0.78 -9.46 -41.99
C ASP A 97 -0.56 -8.31 -43.00
N ALA A 98 0.25 -7.30 -42.66
CA ALA A 98 0.54 -6.13 -43.51
C ALA A 98 1.87 -6.21 -44.29
N GLU A 99 2.69 -7.25 -44.07
CA GLU A 99 3.91 -7.59 -44.82
C GLU A 99 3.68 -8.72 -45.86
#